data_AF-A0A401QHG5-F1
#
_entry.id   AF-A0A401QHG5-F1
#
_cell.length_a   1.000
_cell.length_b   1.000
_cell.length_c   1.000
_cell.angle_alpha   90.00
_cell.angle_beta   90.00
_cell.angle_gamma   90.00
#
_symmetry.space_group_name_H-M   'P 1'
#
loop_
_entity.id
_entity.type
_entity.pdbx_description
1 polymer ?
#
loop_
_entity_poly.entity_id
_entity_poly.type
_entity_poly.pdbx_seq_one_letter_code
_entity_poly.pdbx_strand_id
1 'polypeptide(L)'
;MLLWKHCVMYPVVLDASLETLRHVSYPILDASLETLRHVSYPVVLDASLETLHHVSCPVVLAASLETLRHVSCPVLDASLETLRHVSYPVLDASLETLRHVSYPVVLDASLETLCHVSYPVLDASLEILRHVSYPVVLDASLETLRNVSCPVLDASRETLRHVSYPVVLDASLETLRHVSYPVVLDASLKTLRHVSYPILDASLETPRHVSYPDVLDAPLETLRHVSYPDVLDAPLETLRHVSYPVLDASLETLRHVSYPVLDASLETLRHVSCPVLDASLETLRHVSYPVLDASRETLRHVSYHVLDASLKTPRRVSCPVLDASLETPHHVSCLVLDA
;
A
#
# COMPACT_ATOMS: atom_id res chain seq x y z
N MET A 1 38.24 4.45 45.92
CA MET A 1 37.27 3.37 46.24
C MET A 1 36.18 3.94 47.14
N LEU A 2 35.17 4.59 46.58
CA LEU A 2 33.95 4.99 47.30
C LEU A 2 32.78 4.76 46.34
N LEU A 3 32.29 3.52 46.32
CA LEU A 3 31.01 3.14 45.75
C LEU A 3 29.91 3.70 46.65
N TRP A 4 29.29 4.82 46.29
CA TRP A 4 28.06 5.27 46.94
C TRP A 4 26.88 4.93 46.03
N LYS A 5 26.28 3.76 46.28
CA LYS A 5 24.98 3.36 45.75
C LYS A 5 23.92 4.14 46.52
N HIS A 6 23.57 5.34 46.07
CA HIS A 6 22.41 6.06 46.61
C HIS A 6 21.12 5.43 46.05
N CYS A 7 20.48 4.60 46.87
CA CYS A 7 19.05 4.31 46.75
C CYS A 7 18.30 5.32 47.62
N VAL A 8 17.48 6.18 47.01
CA VAL A 8 16.64 7.15 47.73
C VAL A 8 15.19 6.68 47.63
N MET A 9 14.55 6.47 48.79
CA MET A 9 13.28 5.72 48.91
C MET A 9 12.06 6.54 49.37
N TYR A 10 12.14 7.87 49.37
CA TYR A 10 11.06 8.77 49.77
C TYR A 10 10.94 9.94 48.78
N PRO A 11 9.80 10.66 48.72
CA PRO A 11 9.68 11.84 47.86
C PRO A 11 10.75 12.84 48.25
N VAL A 12 11.73 13.00 47.36
CA VAL A 12 12.85 13.89 47.53
C VAL A 12 12.73 14.95 46.46
N VAL A 13 12.71 16.21 46.92
CA VAL A 13 13.04 17.36 46.09
C VAL A 13 14.56 17.37 46.01
N LEU A 14 15.09 17.03 44.83
CA LEU A 14 16.51 17.11 44.54
C LEU A 14 16.73 18.34 43.66
N ASP A 15 17.37 19.34 44.24
CA ASP A 15 18.04 20.44 43.54
C ASP A 15 19.55 20.17 43.63
N ALA A 16 20.12 19.62 42.55
CA ALA A 16 21.52 19.20 42.56
C ALA A 16 22.11 19.11 41.14
N SER A 17 23.40 19.47 41.04
CA SER A 17 24.26 19.13 39.90
C SER A 17 25.08 17.88 40.25
N LEU A 18 24.73 16.72 39.70
CA LEU A 18 25.41 15.44 39.93
C LEU A 18 25.74 14.76 38.60
N GLU A 19 26.86 14.05 38.55
CA GLU A 19 27.28 13.33 37.33
C GLU A 19 26.36 12.13 37.05
N THR A 20 26.07 11.31 38.07
CA THR A 20 25.26 10.10 37.90
C THR A 20 24.32 9.81 39.08
N LEU A 21 23.10 9.37 38.77
CA LEU A 21 22.11 8.95 39.76
C LEU A 21 21.39 7.68 39.28
N ARG A 22 21.25 6.67 40.16
CA ARG A 22 20.98 5.28 39.71
C ARG A 22 19.64 4.66 40.09
N HIS A 23 19.08 4.97 41.25
CA HIS A 23 17.84 4.36 41.73
C HIS A 23 17.09 5.37 42.58
N VAL A 24 16.02 5.91 42.02
CA VAL A 24 15.16 6.86 42.75
C VAL A 24 13.70 6.51 42.53
N SER A 25 12.94 6.55 43.62
CA SER A 25 11.51 6.30 43.62
C SER A 25 10.78 7.54 44.12
N TYR A 26 9.73 7.93 43.41
CA TYR A 26 8.92 9.12 43.69
C TYR A 26 9.69 10.47 43.69
N PRO A 27 10.65 10.74 42.79
CA PRO A 27 11.33 12.03 42.81
C PRO A 27 10.44 13.17 42.33
N ILE A 28 10.72 14.35 42.87
CA ILE A 28 10.49 15.63 42.22
C ILE A 28 11.89 16.19 41.94
N LEU A 29 12.26 16.26 40.66
CA LEU A 29 13.62 16.61 40.24
C LEU A 29 13.59 17.94 39.49
N ASP A 30 14.45 18.85 39.95
CA ASP A 30 14.90 20.05 39.24
C ASP A 30 16.44 19.96 39.22
N ALA A 31 17.02 19.41 38.16
CA ALA A 31 18.42 19.00 38.18
C ALA A 31 19.12 19.06 36.82
N SER A 32 20.43 19.29 36.88
CA SER A 32 21.34 19.08 35.75
C SER A 32 22.20 17.83 36.01
N LEU A 33 21.98 16.76 35.24
CA LEU A 33 22.72 15.50 35.40
C LEU A 33 23.18 14.98 34.04
N GLU A 34 24.33 14.31 33.99
CA GLU A 34 24.76 13.63 32.76
C GLU A 34 23.95 12.35 32.53
N THR A 35 23.80 11.53 33.59
CA THR A 35 23.12 10.23 33.47
C THR A 35 22.17 9.92 34.64
N LEU A 36 20.95 9.48 34.31
CA LEU A 36 19.96 9.02 35.28
C LEU A 36 19.42 7.64 34.91
N ARG A 37 19.44 6.71 35.88
CA ARG A 37 18.98 5.32 35.69
C ARG A 37 17.90 4.97 36.70
N HIS A 38 17.04 4.03 36.31
CA HIS A 38 16.01 3.37 37.13
C HIS A 38 15.23 4.34 38.01
N VAL A 39 14.34 5.10 37.38
CA VAL A 39 13.43 5.98 38.08
C VAL A 39 12.00 5.48 38.00
N SER A 40 11.36 5.40 39.17
CA SER A 40 10.00 4.88 39.31
C SER A 40 9.11 5.98 39.87
N TYR A 41 7.98 6.21 39.20
CA TYR A 41 6.94 7.18 39.57
C TYR A 41 7.46 8.61 39.77
N PRO A 42 8.26 9.19 38.86
CA PRO A 42 8.59 10.61 38.96
C PRO A 42 7.32 11.45 38.71
N VAL A 43 7.10 12.45 39.56
CA VAL A 43 5.91 13.30 39.48
C VAL A 43 6.16 14.49 38.54
N VAL A 44 7.29 15.19 38.73
CA VAL A 44 7.77 16.24 37.84
C VAL A 44 9.28 16.09 37.73
N LEU A 45 9.77 16.06 36.50
CA LEU A 45 11.20 16.10 36.19
C LEU A 45 11.41 17.27 35.22
N ASP A 46 11.92 18.38 35.75
CA ASP A 46 12.50 19.46 34.97
C ASP A 46 14.01 19.27 34.99
N ALA A 47 14.58 18.88 33.85
CA ALA A 47 15.99 18.55 33.82
C ALA A 47 16.63 18.76 32.45
N SER A 48 17.88 19.16 32.47
CA SER A 48 18.80 19.00 31.34
C SER A 48 19.62 17.73 31.58
N LEU A 49 19.34 16.64 30.85
CA LEU A 49 20.13 15.41 30.92
C LEU A 49 20.60 14.94 29.55
N GLU A 50 21.80 14.35 29.49
CA GLU A 50 22.26 13.70 28.26
C GLU A 50 21.53 12.35 28.07
N THR A 51 21.49 11.52 29.12
CA THR A 51 20.91 10.17 29.02
C THR A 51 20.02 9.80 30.20
N LEU A 52 18.85 9.23 29.89
CA LEU A 52 17.92 8.68 30.86
C LEU A 52 17.52 7.24 30.50
N HIS A 53 17.65 6.34 31.47
CA HIS A 53 17.37 4.91 31.32
C HIS A 53 16.36 4.39 32.33
N HIS A 54 15.44 3.54 31.85
CA HIS A 54 14.49 2.79 32.67
C HIS A 54 13.63 3.71 33.55
N VAL A 55 12.59 4.28 32.92
CA VAL A 55 11.60 5.10 33.63
C VAL A 55 10.23 4.44 33.61
N SER A 56 9.61 4.37 34.77
CA SER A 56 8.28 3.78 34.93
C SER A 56 7.31 4.83 35.45
N CYS A 57 6.22 5.03 34.71
CA CYS A 57 5.10 5.92 35.03
C CYS A 57 5.50 7.37 35.37
N PRO A 58 6.23 8.08 34.48
CA PRO A 58 6.45 9.51 34.66
C PRO A 58 5.16 10.28 34.36
N VAL A 59 4.78 11.19 35.26
CA VAL A 59 3.53 11.96 35.13
C VAL A 59 3.71 13.22 34.29
N VAL A 60 4.84 13.92 34.40
CA VAL A 60 5.25 14.99 33.48
C VAL A 60 6.77 15.02 33.45
N LEU A 61 7.35 14.95 32.26
CA LEU A 61 8.78 15.12 32.04
C LEU A 61 8.93 16.28 31.06
N ALA A 62 9.30 17.44 31.59
CA ALA A 62 9.64 18.64 30.83
C ALA A 62 11.16 18.72 30.80
N ALA A 63 11.77 18.14 29.78
CA ALA A 63 13.23 18.02 29.76
C ALA A 63 13.77 18.24 28.35
N SER A 64 14.95 18.84 28.30
CA SER A 64 15.81 18.77 27.13
C SER A 64 16.74 17.57 27.30
N LEU A 65 16.41 16.44 26.65
CA LEU A 65 17.23 15.22 26.69
C LEU A 65 17.74 14.83 25.31
N GLU A 66 19.00 14.42 25.22
CA GLU A 66 19.48 13.78 23.99
C GLU A 66 18.87 12.38 23.83
N THR A 67 18.89 11.56 24.90
CA THR A 67 18.43 10.17 24.79
C THR A 67 17.60 9.67 25.97
N LEU A 68 16.43 9.07 25.66
CA LEU A 68 15.54 8.42 26.62
C LEU A 68 15.27 6.97 26.22
N ARG A 69 15.52 6.03 27.14
CA ARG A 69 15.41 4.58 26.85
C ARG A 69 14.59 3.82 27.89
N HIS A 70 13.80 2.87 27.40
CA HIS A 70 12.99 1.94 28.21
C HIS A 70 12.02 2.68 29.12
N VAL A 71 10.96 3.23 28.54
CA VAL A 71 9.98 4.02 29.29
C VAL A 71 8.60 3.39 29.20
N SER A 72 7.93 3.30 30.35
CA SER A 72 6.59 2.69 30.46
C SER A 72 5.60 3.71 30.99
N CYS A 73 4.48 3.87 30.30
CA CYS A 73 3.38 4.79 30.61
C CYS A 73 3.82 6.25 30.82
N PRO A 74 4.64 6.86 29.94
CA PRO A 74 4.96 8.26 30.09
C PRO A 74 3.88 9.19 29.60
N VAL A 75 3.72 10.31 30.30
CA VAL A 75 3.15 11.54 29.74
C VAL A 75 4.32 12.51 29.54
N LEU A 76 4.63 12.83 28.28
CA LEU A 76 5.81 13.60 27.89
C LEU A 76 5.37 14.90 27.22
N ASP A 77 5.94 16.01 27.72
CA ASP A 77 5.94 17.34 27.11
C ASP A 77 7.39 17.79 26.99
N ALA A 78 8.06 17.41 25.89
CA ALA A 78 9.52 17.50 25.82
C ALA A 78 10.06 17.65 24.40
N SER A 79 11.28 18.19 24.31
CA SER A 79 12.10 18.16 23.10
C SER A 79 13.24 17.17 23.29
N LEU A 80 13.23 16.07 22.52
CA LEU A 80 14.27 15.03 22.61
C LEU A 80 14.83 14.67 21.24
N GLU A 81 16.12 14.36 21.17
CA GLU A 81 16.70 13.84 19.93
C GLU A 81 16.26 12.39 19.71
N THR A 82 16.35 11.53 20.74
CA THR A 82 16.06 10.10 20.57
C THR A 82 15.26 9.48 21.73
N LEU A 83 14.19 8.76 21.37
CA LEU A 83 13.35 8.01 22.31
C LEU A 83 13.23 6.54 21.86
N ARG A 84 13.56 5.60 22.76
CA ARG A 84 13.63 4.16 22.41
C ARG A 84 12.90 3.27 23.42
N HIS A 85 12.22 2.25 22.91
CA HIS A 85 11.53 1.22 23.69
C HIS A 85 10.52 1.83 24.66
N VAL A 86 9.41 2.32 24.10
CA VAL A 86 8.37 2.99 24.90
C VAL A 86 7.04 2.26 24.77
N SER A 87 6.37 2.09 25.89
CA SER A 87 5.09 1.39 25.98
C SER A 87 4.06 2.31 26.61
N TYR A 88 2.88 2.42 26.00
CA TYR A 88 1.77 3.27 26.43
C TYR A 88 2.13 4.76 26.61
N PRO A 89 2.87 5.41 25.68
CA PRO A 89 3.13 6.83 25.81
C PRO A 89 1.90 7.67 25.45
N VAL A 90 1.75 8.77 26.19
CA VAL A 90 1.02 9.97 25.77
C VAL A 90 2.07 11.04 25.46
N LEU A 91 2.17 11.43 24.19
CA LEU A 91 3.19 12.37 23.71
C LEU A 91 2.53 13.67 23.23
N ASP A 92 3.06 14.78 23.74
CA ASP A 92 3.00 16.11 23.16
C ASP A 92 4.45 16.59 23.00
N ALA A 93 5.09 16.33 21.87
CA ALA A 93 6.56 16.44 21.80
C ALA A 93 7.11 16.70 20.40
N SER A 94 8.26 17.38 20.34
CA SER A 94 9.11 17.45 19.15
C SER A 94 10.27 16.46 19.31
N LEU A 95 10.32 15.41 18.49
CA LEU A 95 11.42 14.42 18.53
C LEU A 95 12.06 14.19 17.17
N GLU A 96 13.37 14.06 17.10
CA GLU A 96 14.02 13.68 15.83
C GLU A 96 13.76 12.19 15.53
N THR A 97 13.95 11.31 16.52
CA THR A 97 13.82 9.87 16.31
C THR A 97 13.07 9.15 17.43
N LEU A 98 12.08 8.35 17.05
CA LEU A 98 11.33 7.48 17.96
C LEU A 98 11.34 6.03 17.46
N ARG A 99 11.76 5.09 18.32
CA ARG A 99 11.95 3.68 17.96
C ARG A 99 11.32 2.71 18.94
N HIS A 100 10.71 1.65 18.41
CA HIS A 100 10.11 0.55 19.16
C HIS A 100 9.05 1.03 20.14
N VAL A 101 7.89 1.39 19.60
CA VAL A 101 6.78 1.91 20.41
C VAL A 101 5.55 1.03 20.30
N SER A 102 4.94 0.78 21.45
CA SER A 102 3.77 -0.08 21.57
C SER A 102 2.66 0.68 22.26
N TYR A 103 1.46 0.66 21.66
CA TYR A 103 0.27 1.36 22.12
C TYR A 103 0.46 2.86 22.36
N PRO A 104 1.06 3.63 21.42
CA PRO A 104 1.12 5.07 21.58
C PRO A 104 -0.25 5.71 21.37
N VAL A 105 -0.56 6.65 22.24
CA VAL A 105 -1.59 7.66 22.04
C VAL A 105 -0.84 8.98 21.85
N VAL A 106 -0.64 9.41 20.62
CA VAL A 106 0.01 10.70 20.34
C VAL A 106 -1.07 11.71 20.04
N LEU A 107 -1.04 12.83 20.76
CA LEU A 107 -2.05 13.88 20.65
C LEU A 107 -1.61 15.00 19.71
N ASP A 108 -0.33 15.40 19.77
CA ASP A 108 0.30 16.32 18.84
C ASP A 108 1.82 16.06 18.87
N ALA A 109 2.42 15.72 17.74
CA ALA A 109 3.87 15.56 17.69
C ALA A 109 4.43 15.93 16.33
N SER A 110 5.60 16.56 16.37
CA SER A 110 6.46 16.75 15.20
C SER A 110 7.61 15.76 15.30
N LEU A 111 7.61 14.73 14.44
CA LEU A 111 8.67 13.72 14.45
C LEU A 111 9.34 13.57 13.09
N GLU A 112 10.66 13.62 13.02
CA GLU A 112 11.33 13.35 11.74
C GLU A 112 11.20 11.85 11.38
N THR A 113 11.50 10.96 12.33
CA THR A 113 11.48 9.52 12.06
C THR A 113 10.81 8.67 13.16
N LEU A 114 9.84 7.83 12.75
CA LEU A 114 9.16 6.87 13.62
C LEU A 114 9.38 5.44 13.10
N CYS A 115 9.91 4.55 13.93
CA CYS A 115 10.26 3.17 13.54
C CYS A 115 9.68 2.11 14.49
N HIS A 116 9.15 1.04 13.93
CA HIS A 116 8.62 -0.14 14.65
C HIS A 116 7.53 0.23 15.65
N VAL A 117 6.34 0.52 15.13
CA VAL A 117 5.20 0.94 15.94
C VAL A 117 4.05 -0.03 15.83
N SER A 118 3.47 -0.37 16.97
CA SER A 118 2.37 -1.33 17.09
C SER A 118 1.20 -0.70 17.82
N TYR A 119 0.00 -0.86 17.27
CA TYR A 119 -1.25 -0.29 17.79
C TYR A 119 -1.23 1.24 17.99
N PRO A 120 -0.75 2.03 17.02
CA PRO A 120 -0.80 3.47 17.15
C PRO A 120 -2.21 4.06 16.97
N VAL A 121 -2.48 5.10 17.75
CA VAL A 121 -3.41 6.19 17.42
C VAL A 121 -2.56 7.45 17.29
N LEU A 122 -2.42 7.97 16.07
CA LEU A 122 -1.57 9.12 15.78
C LEU A 122 -2.38 10.23 15.11
N ASP A 123 -2.26 11.43 15.69
CA ASP A 123 -2.47 12.71 15.03
C ASP A 123 -1.12 13.44 15.09
N ALA A 124 -0.37 13.47 13.98
CA ALA A 124 1.02 13.96 13.98
C ALA A 124 1.52 14.35 12.59
N SER A 125 2.54 15.21 12.55
CA SER A 125 3.30 15.50 11.31
C SER A 125 4.62 14.73 11.34
N LEU A 126 4.83 13.78 10.41
CA LEU A 126 6.04 12.95 10.38
C LEU A 126 6.72 12.90 9.01
N GLU A 127 8.04 13.08 8.91
CA GLU A 127 8.69 12.93 7.60
C GLU A 127 8.73 11.45 7.14
N ILE A 128 9.13 10.54 8.05
CA ILE A 128 9.36 9.13 7.72
C ILE A 128 8.74 8.18 8.76
N LEU A 129 7.87 7.30 8.27
CA LEU A 129 7.27 6.22 9.05
C LEU A 129 7.69 4.84 8.55
N ARG A 130 8.23 3.99 9.45
CA ARG A 130 8.71 2.63 9.10
C ARG A 130 8.14 1.55 10.02
N HIS A 131 7.63 0.48 9.41
CA HIS A 131 7.16 -0.72 10.10
C HIS A 131 6.05 -0.42 11.11
N VAL A 132 4.84 -0.25 10.60
CA VAL A 132 3.65 -0.06 11.43
C VAL A 132 2.78 -1.30 11.38
N SER A 133 2.27 -1.72 12.53
CA SER A 133 1.36 -2.85 12.64
C SER A 133 0.12 -2.43 13.41
N TYR A 134 -1.04 -2.72 12.83
CA TYR A 134 -2.37 -2.45 13.41
C TYR A 134 -2.61 -0.98 13.78
N PRO A 135 -2.37 0.01 12.90
CA PRO A 135 -2.78 1.38 13.19
C PRO A 135 -4.31 1.45 13.21
N VAL A 136 -4.85 2.08 14.26
CA VAL A 136 -6.32 2.22 14.45
C VAL A 136 -6.82 3.47 13.74
N VAL A 137 -6.10 4.58 13.89
CA VAL A 137 -6.31 5.85 13.17
C VAL A 137 -4.94 6.49 13.02
N LEU A 138 -4.64 6.94 11.80
CA LEU A 138 -3.45 7.71 11.50
C LEU A 138 -3.91 8.87 10.61
N ASP A 139 -4.18 10.01 11.25
CA ASP A 139 -4.35 11.29 10.57
C ASP A 139 -3.00 11.98 10.65
N ALA A 140 -2.24 11.95 9.55
CA ALA A 140 -0.91 12.51 9.55
C ALA A 140 -0.60 13.12 8.21
N SER A 141 0.12 14.24 8.26
CA SER A 141 0.88 14.70 7.11
C SER A 141 2.24 14.01 7.14
N LEU A 142 2.47 13.05 6.26
CA LEU A 142 3.76 12.41 6.07
C LEU A 142 4.33 12.67 4.68
N GLU A 143 5.60 12.31 4.49
CA GLU A 143 6.22 12.30 3.16
C GLU A 143 6.41 10.85 2.66
N THR A 144 6.91 9.98 3.55
CA THR A 144 7.19 8.59 3.20
C THR A 144 6.77 7.59 4.28
N LEU A 145 5.96 6.62 3.87
CA LEU A 145 5.57 5.51 4.72
C LEU A 145 6.00 4.17 4.11
N ARG A 146 6.64 3.34 4.95
CA ARG A 146 7.21 2.04 4.56
C ARG A 146 6.71 0.93 5.47
N ASN A 147 6.16 -0.12 4.86
CA ASN A 147 5.73 -1.36 5.50
C ASN A 147 4.65 -1.12 6.56
N VAL A 148 3.39 -1.22 6.12
CA VAL A 148 2.24 -1.11 7.01
C VAL A 148 1.39 -2.36 6.89
N SER A 149 0.99 -2.88 8.03
CA SER A 149 0.16 -4.07 8.14
C SER A 149 -1.12 -3.77 8.89
N CYS A 150 -2.25 -4.18 8.31
CA CYS A 150 -3.60 -3.98 8.85
C CYS A 150 -3.98 -2.52 9.13
N PRO A 151 -3.78 -1.57 8.20
CA PRO A 151 -4.20 -0.21 8.45
C PRO A 151 -5.70 0.03 8.24
N VAL A 152 -6.22 0.92 9.09
CA VAL A 152 -7.29 1.86 8.74
C VAL A 152 -6.61 3.21 8.58
N LEU A 153 -6.56 3.73 7.36
CA LEU A 153 -5.80 4.94 7.01
C LEU A 153 -6.74 5.96 6.35
N ASP A 154 -6.65 7.21 6.82
CA ASP A 154 -7.10 8.42 6.13
C ASP A 154 -5.85 9.28 5.92
N ALA A 155 -5.38 9.43 4.69
CA ALA A 155 -4.13 10.14 4.43
C ALA A 155 -4.16 10.96 3.14
N SER A 156 -3.52 12.13 3.17
CA SER A 156 -3.42 13.02 2.01
C SER A 156 -1.97 13.36 1.65
N ARG A 157 -1.65 13.21 0.35
CA ARG A 157 -0.43 13.68 -0.38
C ARG A 157 0.89 12.92 -0.20
N GLU A 158 0.91 11.61 -0.44
CA GLU A 158 2.09 10.82 -0.06
C GLU A 158 2.58 9.67 -0.95
N THR A 159 3.74 9.10 -0.54
CA THR A 159 4.32 7.86 -1.08
C THR A 159 4.23 6.67 -0.10
N LEU A 160 3.44 5.65 -0.47
CA LEU A 160 3.36 4.37 0.25
C LEU A 160 4.13 3.26 -0.46
N ARG A 161 4.99 2.53 0.25
CA ARG A 161 5.79 1.46 -0.36
C ARG A 161 5.17 0.07 -0.30
N HIS A 162 4.86 -0.41 0.89
CA HIS A 162 4.35 -1.76 1.11
C HIS A 162 3.22 -1.71 2.12
N VAL A 163 2.04 -2.16 1.70
CA VAL A 163 0.85 -2.25 2.53
C VAL A 163 0.32 -3.68 2.44
N SER A 164 -0.03 -4.26 3.58
CA SER A 164 -0.59 -5.62 3.65
C SER A 164 -1.84 -5.62 4.50
N TYR A 165 -2.90 -6.26 4.01
CA TYR A 165 -4.19 -6.38 4.67
C TYR A 165 -4.85 -5.04 5.06
N PRO A 166 -4.86 -3.99 4.22
CA PRO A 166 -5.61 -2.78 4.56
C PRO A 166 -7.11 -3.10 4.61
N VAL A 167 -7.75 -2.67 5.70
CA VAL A 167 -9.18 -2.88 5.92
C VAL A 167 -9.97 -1.78 5.19
N VAL A 168 -9.54 -0.52 5.37
CA VAL A 168 -10.05 0.64 4.64
C VAL A 168 -8.86 1.58 4.40
N LEU A 169 -8.69 2.01 3.16
CA LEU A 169 -7.76 3.08 2.81
C LEU A 169 -8.55 4.13 2.03
N ASP A 170 -8.86 5.23 2.70
CA ASP A 170 -9.33 6.46 2.06
C ASP A 170 -8.11 7.37 1.90
N ALA A 171 -7.65 7.57 0.67
CA ALA A 171 -6.43 8.36 0.50
C ALA A 171 -6.29 9.04 -0.86
N SER A 172 -5.71 10.23 -0.83
CA SER A 172 -5.25 10.95 -2.02
C SER A 172 -3.72 10.87 -2.12
N LEU A 173 -3.20 9.79 -2.71
CA LEU A 173 -1.75 9.52 -2.74
C LEU A 173 -1.14 9.73 -4.14
N GLU A 174 0.10 10.20 -4.16
CA GLU A 174 0.84 10.34 -5.42
C GLU A 174 1.34 8.98 -5.91
N THR A 175 1.92 8.18 -5.01
CA THR A 175 2.51 6.90 -5.40
C THR A 175 2.26 5.78 -4.39
N LEU A 176 1.83 4.63 -4.88
CA LEU A 176 1.67 3.41 -4.10
C LEU A 176 2.36 2.24 -4.83
N ARG A 177 3.33 1.59 -4.17
CA ARG A 177 4.18 0.59 -4.85
C ARG A 177 3.65 -0.84 -4.75
N HIS A 178 3.39 -1.32 -3.54
CA HIS A 178 2.97 -2.71 -3.32
C HIS A 178 1.82 -2.76 -2.32
N VAL A 179 0.71 -3.37 -2.72
CA VAL A 179 -0.42 -3.68 -1.84
C VAL A 179 -0.78 -5.15 -1.98
N SER A 180 -1.11 -5.79 -0.87
CA SER A 180 -1.58 -7.17 -0.84
C SER A 180 -2.80 -7.29 0.06
N TYR A 181 -3.84 -7.95 -0.43
CA TYR A 181 -5.11 -8.20 0.25
C TYR A 181 -5.84 -6.93 0.74
N PRO A 182 -6.06 -5.90 -0.10
CA PRO A 182 -6.92 -4.80 0.30
C PRO A 182 -8.40 -5.21 0.29
N VAL A 183 -9.10 -4.90 1.38
CA VAL A 183 -10.53 -5.18 1.52
C VAL A 183 -11.37 -4.08 0.87
N VAL A 184 -11.02 -2.80 1.06
CA VAL A 184 -11.59 -1.64 0.36
C VAL A 184 -10.48 -0.60 0.17
N LEU A 185 -10.29 -0.16 -1.06
CA LEU A 185 -9.41 0.95 -1.42
C LEU A 185 -10.27 2.01 -2.11
N ASP A 186 -10.60 3.10 -1.42
CA ASP A 186 -11.22 4.29 -2.01
C ASP A 186 -10.12 5.35 -2.11
N ALA A 187 -9.44 5.39 -3.24
CA ALA A 187 -8.25 6.22 -3.36
C ALA A 187 -8.15 6.89 -4.72
N SER A 188 -7.75 8.16 -4.69
CA SER A 188 -7.31 8.88 -5.88
C SER A 188 -5.80 8.73 -6.01
N LEU A 189 -5.37 7.79 -6.87
CA LEU A 189 -3.95 7.44 -7.05
C LEU A 189 -3.45 7.78 -8.45
N LYS A 190 -2.38 8.57 -8.54
CA LYS A 190 -1.69 8.82 -9.82
C LYS A 190 -0.94 7.58 -10.30
N THR A 191 -0.19 6.93 -9.40
CA THR A 191 0.63 5.77 -9.77
C THR A 191 0.49 4.61 -8.81
N LEU A 192 0.18 3.44 -9.36
CA LEU A 192 0.10 2.18 -8.65
C LEU A 192 0.98 1.12 -9.34
N ARG A 193 1.92 0.50 -8.64
CA ARG A 193 2.86 -0.44 -9.29
C ARG A 193 2.42 -1.90 -9.22
N HIS A 194 2.16 -2.43 -8.04
CA HIS A 194 1.83 -3.83 -7.82
C HIS A 194 0.70 -3.95 -6.81
N VAL A 195 -0.36 -4.66 -7.18
CA VAL A 195 -1.47 -5.01 -6.31
C VAL A 195 -1.78 -6.49 -6.43
N SER A 196 -2.09 -7.13 -5.30
CA SER A 196 -2.50 -8.54 -5.25
C SER A 196 -3.75 -8.70 -4.40
N TYR A 197 -4.71 -9.51 -4.86
CA TYR A 197 -6.01 -9.76 -4.20
C TYR A 197 -6.85 -8.53 -3.89
N PRO A 198 -7.04 -7.58 -4.82
CA PRO A 198 -7.80 -6.40 -4.49
C PRO A 198 -9.29 -6.51 -4.76
N ILE A 199 -10.05 -5.89 -3.86
CA ILE A 199 -11.41 -5.40 -4.10
C ILE A 199 -11.26 -3.88 -4.25
N LEU A 200 -11.46 -3.35 -5.47
CA LEU A 200 -11.21 -1.95 -5.80
C LEU A 200 -12.50 -1.23 -6.19
N ASP A 201 -12.70 -0.08 -5.55
CA ASP A 201 -13.65 0.97 -5.95
C ASP A 201 -12.86 2.28 -5.93
N ALA A 202 -12.03 2.50 -6.96
CA ALA A 202 -11.05 3.60 -6.96
C ALA A 202 -10.74 4.11 -8.37
N SER A 203 -10.64 5.43 -8.55
CA SER A 203 -10.13 6.01 -9.79
C SER A 203 -8.59 5.95 -9.83
N LEU A 204 -8.02 5.08 -10.68
CA LEU A 204 -6.56 4.95 -10.84
C LEU A 204 -6.13 5.33 -12.26
N GLU A 205 -5.15 6.22 -12.39
CA GLU A 205 -4.66 6.62 -13.72
C GLU A 205 -3.83 5.50 -14.38
N THR A 206 -2.83 4.93 -13.67
CA THR A 206 -1.83 4.03 -14.30
C THR A 206 -1.35 2.83 -13.45
N PRO A 207 -2.19 1.81 -13.20
CA PRO A 207 -1.72 0.57 -12.60
C PRO A 207 -0.77 -0.22 -13.51
N ARG A 208 0.39 -0.66 -12.99
CA ARG A 208 1.35 -1.46 -13.77
C ARG A 208 1.12 -2.96 -13.71
N HIS A 209 0.92 -3.52 -12.51
CA HIS A 209 0.75 -4.95 -12.31
C HIS A 209 -0.37 -5.21 -11.29
N VAL A 210 -1.37 -5.95 -11.71
CA VAL A 210 -2.46 -6.41 -10.84
C VAL A 210 -2.53 -7.93 -10.94
N SER A 211 -2.70 -8.62 -9.82
CA SER A 211 -2.78 -10.07 -9.77
C SER A 211 -3.93 -10.50 -8.87
N TYR A 212 -4.76 -11.44 -9.33
CA TYR A 212 -5.92 -11.92 -8.61
C TYR A 212 -6.89 -10.81 -8.16
N PRO A 213 -7.33 -9.86 -9.02
CA PRO A 213 -8.44 -9.00 -8.66
C PRO A 213 -9.75 -9.80 -8.60
N ASP A 214 -10.43 -9.71 -7.46
CA ASP A 214 -11.74 -10.32 -7.25
C ASP A 214 -12.80 -9.53 -8.05
N VAL A 215 -12.81 -8.20 -7.86
CA VAL A 215 -13.66 -7.25 -8.60
C VAL A 215 -12.86 -5.96 -8.84
N LEU A 216 -12.85 -5.50 -10.09
CA LEU A 216 -12.30 -4.20 -10.49
C LEU A 216 -13.42 -3.38 -11.14
N ASP A 217 -14.00 -2.46 -10.37
CA ASP A 217 -15.04 -1.52 -10.82
C ASP A 217 -14.47 -0.09 -10.71
N ALA A 218 -13.81 0.36 -11.78
CA ALA A 218 -13.05 1.60 -11.77
C ALA A 218 -12.68 2.07 -13.19
N PRO A 219 -12.90 3.34 -13.57
CA PRO A 219 -12.35 3.86 -14.81
C PRO A 219 -10.81 3.89 -14.72
N LEU A 220 -10.13 3.21 -15.65
CA LEU A 220 -8.66 3.29 -15.77
C LEU A 220 -8.26 3.69 -17.20
N GLU A 221 -7.28 4.57 -17.34
CA GLU A 221 -6.74 4.92 -18.66
C GLU A 221 -5.87 3.78 -19.22
N THR A 222 -4.89 3.32 -18.44
CA THR A 222 -3.92 2.33 -18.92
C THR A 222 -3.56 1.27 -17.88
N LEU A 223 -3.66 0.00 -18.28
CA LEU A 223 -3.24 -1.13 -17.46
C LEU A 223 -2.21 -2.00 -18.22
N ARG A 224 -1.07 -2.30 -17.58
CA ARG A 224 0.07 -2.94 -18.29
C ARG A 224 0.19 -4.45 -18.14
N HIS A 225 -0.20 -5.01 -17.01
CA HIS A 225 -0.11 -6.43 -16.72
C HIS A 225 -1.22 -6.82 -15.74
N VAL A 226 -2.07 -7.76 -16.15
CA VAL A 226 -3.07 -8.40 -15.27
C VAL A 226 -2.92 -9.91 -15.37
N SER A 227 -3.06 -10.59 -14.24
CA SER A 227 -3.04 -12.06 -14.18
C SER A 227 -4.15 -12.55 -13.28
N TYR A 228 -4.96 -13.47 -13.81
CA TYR A 228 -6.10 -14.10 -13.12
C TYR A 228 -7.12 -13.10 -12.56
N PRO A 229 -7.70 -12.20 -13.37
CA PRO A 229 -8.86 -11.44 -12.91
C PRO A 229 -10.10 -12.34 -12.92
N ASP A 230 -10.87 -12.31 -11.83
CA ASP A 230 -12.13 -13.05 -11.74
C ASP A 230 -13.22 -12.36 -12.58
N VAL A 231 -13.43 -11.06 -12.36
CA VAL A 231 -14.31 -10.21 -13.18
C VAL A 231 -13.71 -8.82 -13.32
N LEU A 232 -13.70 -8.29 -14.55
CA LEU A 232 -13.31 -6.91 -14.83
C LEU A 232 -14.48 -6.21 -15.51
N ASP A 233 -15.11 -5.30 -14.78
CA ASP A 233 -16.29 -4.54 -15.20
C ASP A 233 -15.93 -3.05 -15.08
N ALA A 234 -15.22 -2.54 -16.10
CA ALA A 234 -14.68 -1.19 -16.07
C ALA A 234 -14.43 -0.66 -17.49
N PRO A 235 -14.72 0.62 -17.77
CA PRO A 235 -14.26 1.25 -19.00
C PRO A 235 -12.73 1.43 -18.95
N LEU A 236 -12.01 0.74 -19.85
CA LEU A 236 -10.56 0.86 -20.03
C LEU A 236 -10.22 1.28 -21.46
N GLU A 237 -9.35 2.28 -21.63
CA GLU A 237 -8.85 2.64 -22.96
C GLU A 237 -7.82 1.62 -23.46
N THR A 238 -6.81 1.30 -22.63
CA THR A 238 -5.73 0.40 -23.05
C THR A 238 -5.33 -0.63 -22.00
N LEU A 239 -5.31 -1.89 -22.43
CA LEU A 239 -4.89 -3.02 -21.60
C LEU A 239 -3.84 -3.87 -22.32
N ARG A 240 -2.72 -4.15 -21.63
CA ARG A 240 -1.58 -4.91 -22.15
C ARG A 240 -1.28 -6.12 -21.26
N HIS A 241 -0.74 -7.18 -21.86
CA HIS A 241 -0.22 -8.38 -21.20
C HIS A 241 -1.16 -8.96 -20.15
N VAL A 242 -2.19 -9.67 -20.62
CA VAL A 242 -3.20 -10.26 -19.72
C VAL A 242 -3.26 -11.77 -19.87
N SER A 243 -3.38 -12.45 -18.73
CA SER A 243 -3.43 -13.91 -18.65
C SER A 243 -4.68 -14.34 -17.89
N TYR A 244 -5.45 -15.24 -18.50
CA TYR A 244 -6.71 -15.81 -17.98
C TYR A 244 -7.80 -14.78 -17.65
N PRO A 245 -8.08 -13.76 -18.48
CA PRO A 245 -9.16 -12.85 -18.16
C PRO A 245 -10.53 -13.44 -18.51
N VAL A 246 -11.50 -13.23 -17.62
CA VAL A 246 -12.93 -13.21 -17.95
C VAL A 246 -13.34 -11.73 -18.02
N LEU A 247 -13.80 -11.28 -19.18
CA LEU A 247 -14.12 -9.86 -19.43
C LEU A 247 -15.55 -9.72 -19.91
N ASP A 248 -16.28 -8.85 -19.23
CA ASP A 248 -17.60 -8.34 -19.61
C ASP A 248 -17.54 -6.81 -19.59
N ALA A 249 -16.88 -6.22 -20.60
CA ALA A 249 -16.60 -4.77 -20.61
C ALA A 249 -16.34 -4.23 -22.02
N SER A 250 -16.63 -2.94 -22.23
CA SER A 250 -16.24 -2.22 -23.45
C SER A 250 -14.83 -1.63 -23.31
N LEU A 251 -13.88 -2.04 -24.16
CA LEU A 251 -12.51 -1.50 -24.18
C LEU A 251 -12.08 -1.06 -25.58
N GLU A 252 -11.27 -0.02 -25.70
CA GLU A 252 -10.76 0.41 -27.02
C GLU A 252 -9.66 -0.53 -27.52
N THR A 253 -8.65 -0.81 -26.68
CA THR A 253 -7.47 -1.57 -27.12
C THR A 253 -6.96 -2.61 -26.14
N LEU A 254 -6.77 -3.83 -26.64
CA LEU A 254 -6.26 -4.97 -25.88
C LEU A 254 -5.10 -5.65 -26.61
N ARG A 255 -3.97 -5.86 -25.91
CA ARG A 255 -2.73 -6.40 -26.51
C ARG A 255 -2.08 -7.49 -25.66
N HIS A 256 -1.54 -8.52 -26.32
CA HIS A 256 -0.79 -9.63 -25.70
C HIS A 256 -1.62 -10.37 -24.65
N VAL A 257 -2.60 -11.15 -25.11
CA VAL A 257 -3.53 -11.83 -24.20
C VAL A 257 -3.50 -13.34 -24.38
N SER A 258 -3.51 -14.05 -23.26
CA SER A 258 -3.43 -15.50 -23.20
C SER A 258 -4.64 -16.06 -22.44
N TYR A 259 -5.33 -17.02 -23.04
CA TYR A 259 -6.52 -17.68 -22.48
C TYR A 259 -7.67 -16.74 -22.07
N PRO A 260 -8.07 -15.75 -22.89
CA PRO A 260 -9.23 -14.93 -22.55
C PRO A 260 -10.56 -15.65 -22.80
N VAL A 261 -11.54 -15.36 -21.94
CA VAL A 261 -12.97 -15.53 -22.20
C VAL A 261 -13.55 -14.11 -22.27
N LEU A 262 -13.98 -13.66 -23.45
CA LEU A 262 -14.50 -12.30 -23.63
C LEU A 262 -15.97 -12.38 -24.07
N ASP A 263 -16.82 -11.63 -23.36
CA ASP A 263 -18.16 -11.22 -23.79
C ASP A 263 -18.16 -9.69 -23.84
N ALA A 264 -17.71 -9.10 -24.94
CA ALA A 264 -17.30 -7.70 -24.95
C ALA A 264 -17.35 -7.01 -26.32
N SER A 265 -17.52 -5.69 -26.32
CA SER A 265 -17.31 -4.86 -27.51
C SER A 265 -15.91 -4.21 -27.46
N LEU A 266 -15.02 -4.51 -28.42
CA LEU A 266 -13.68 -3.90 -28.47
C LEU A 266 -13.33 -3.33 -29.84
N GLU A 267 -12.62 -2.20 -29.91
CA GLU A 267 -12.17 -1.69 -31.20
C GLU A 267 -10.97 -2.49 -31.74
N THR A 268 -9.97 -2.77 -30.90
CA THR A 268 -8.73 -3.40 -31.35
C THR A 268 -8.18 -4.48 -30.42
N LEU A 269 -7.96 -5.68 -30.97
CA LEU A 269 -7.39 -6.84 -30.28
C LEU A 269 -6.12 -7.32 -31.00
N ARG A 270 -4.99 -7.45 -30.29
CA ARG A 270 -3.70 -7.84 -30.90
C ARG A 270 -2.93 -8.89 -30.09
N HIS A 271 -2.29 -9.83 -30.79
CA HIS A 271 -1.44 -10.88 -30.21
C HIS A 271 -2.18 -11.70 -29.15
N VAL A 272 -3.12 -12.53 -29.59
CA VAL A 272 -3.97 -13.31 -28.69
C VAL A 272 -3.77 -14.81 -28.90
N SER A 273 -3.70 -15.54 -27.80
CA SER A 273 -3.46 -16.98 -27.77
C SER A 273 -4.57 -17.68 -27.00
N CYS A 274 -5.16 -18.72 -27.60
CA CYS A 274 -6.24 -19.53 -27.04
C CYS A 274 -7.49 -18.74 -26.55
N PRO A 275 -8.04 -17.80 -27.33
CA PRO A 275 -9.24 -17.09 -26.92
C PRO A 275 -10.53 -17.88 -27.12
N VAL A 276 -11.50 -17.67 -26.22
CA VAL A 276 -12.93 -17.93 -26.41
C VAL A 276 -13.62 -16.56 -26.47
N LEU A 277 -14.07 -16.15 -27.66
CA LEU A 277 -14.68 -14.83 -27.87
C LEU A 277 -16.15 -14.99 -28.30
N ASP A 278 -17.03 -14.31 -27.59
CA ASP A 278 -18.36 -13.91 -28.05
C ASP A 278 -18.36 -12.37 -28.05
N ALA A 279 -17.94 -11.76 -29.16
CA ALA A 279 -17.58 -10.34 -29.14
C ALA A 279 -17.86 -9.63 -30.46
N SER A 280 -18.19 -8.34 -30.37
CA SER A 280 -18.20 -7.44 -31.52
C SER A 280 -16.89 -6.67 -31.58
N LEU A 281 -16.00 -7.00 -32.52
CA LEU A 281 -14.72 -6.30 -32.68
C LEU A 281 -14.63 -5.55 -34.01
N GLU A 282 -13.83 -4.48 -34.08
CA GLU A 282 -13.52 -3.85 -35.38
C GLU A 282 -12.26 -4.45 -36.02
N THR A 283 -11.21 -4.67 -35.22
CA THR A 283 -9.91 -5.15 -35.72
C THR A 283 -9.28 -6.21 -34.81
N LEU A 284 -8.94 -7.36 -35.39
CA LEU A 284 -8.27 -8.47 -34.69
C LEU A 284 -7.01 -8.91 -35.45
N ARG A 285 -5.87 -8.95 -34.75
CA ARG A 285 -4.56 -9.22 -35.36
C ARG A 285 -3.73 -10.24 -34.57
N HIS A 286 -3.06 -11.14 -35.29
CA HIS A 286 -2.14 -12.14 -34.73
C HIS A 286 -2.79 -13.01 -33.67
N VAL A 287 -3.66 -13.93 -34.10
CA VAL A 287 -4.41 -14.81 -33.21
C VAL A 287 -4.10 -16.27 -33.47
N SER A 288 -3.88 -17.01 -32.38
CA SER A 288 -3.52 -18.43 -32.39
C SER A 288 -4.53 -19.21 -31.55
N TYR A 289 -5.00 -20.34 -32.08
CA TYR A 289 -5.94 -21.26 -31.44
C TYR A 289 -7.27 -20.64 -30.96
N PRO A 290 -7.99 -19.85 -31.79
CA PRO A 290 -9.23 -19.24 -31.34
C PRO A 290 -10.43 -20.18 -31.43
N VAL A 291 -11.41 -19.94 -30.56
CA VAL A 291 -12.83 -20.28 -30.73
C VAL A 291 -13.57 -18.94 -30.78
N LEU A 292 -14.10 -18.57 -31.95
CA LEU A 292 -14.78 -17.29 -32.17
C LEU A 292 -16.23 -17.52 -32.55
N ASP A 293 -17.12 -16.78 -31.91
CA ASP A 293 -18.42 -16.35 -32.43
C ASP A 293 -18.37 -14.81 -32.49
N ALA A 294 -18.24 -14.22 -33.69
CA ALA A 294 -18.00 -12.79 -33.82
C ALA A 294 -18.63 -12.16 -35.06
N SER A 295 -19.07 -10.91 -34.92
CA SER A 295 -19.72 -10.16 -35.99
C SER A 295 -19.00 -8.85 -36.34
N ARG A 296 -18.67 -8.69 -37.65
CA ARG A 296 -18.11 -7.50 -38.34
C ARG A 296 -16.62 -7.16 -38.14
N GLU A 297 -15.73 -8.01 -38.65
CA GLU A 297 -14.30 -7.79 -38.42
C GLU A 297 -13.37 -7.65 -39.64
N THR A 298 -12.25 -6.95 -39.39
CA THR A 298 -11.00 -7.02 -40.17
C THR A 298 -10.03 -7.99 -39.49
N LEU A 299 -9.94 -9.24 -39.99
CA LEU A 299 -9.03 -10.26 -39.44
C LEU A 299 -7.66 -10.24 -40.13
N ARG A 300 -6.57 -10.29 -39.36
CA ARG A 300 -5.22 -10.43 -39.92
C ARG A 300 -4.38 -11.46 -39.15
N HIS A 301 -3.81 -12.43 -39.87
CA HIS A 301 -2.92 -13.45 -39.31
C HIS A 301 -3.61 -14.30 -38.22
N VAL A 302 -4.44 -15.25 -38.66
CA VAL A 302 -5.12 -16.21 -37.78
C VAL A 302 -4.63 -17.62 -38.08
N SER A 303 -4.35 -18.39 -37.03
CA SER A 303 -3.83 -19.75 -37.16
C SER A 303 -4.45 -20.73 -36.15
N TYR A 304 -4.88 -21.90 -36.66
CA TYR A 304 -5.16 -23.16 -35.93
C TYR A 304 -6.43 -23.28 -35.02
N HIS A 305 -7.68 -23.04 -35.46
CA HIS A 305 -8.91 -23.75 -34.94
C HIS A 305 -10.22 -23.26 -35.61
N VAL A 306 -11.39 -23.73 -35.14
CA VAL A 306 -12.75 -23.51 -35.68
C VAL A 306 -13.16 -22.04 -35.57
N LEU A 307 -13.74 -21.51 -36.65
CA LEU A 307 -14.23 -20.13 -36.74
C LEU A 307 -15.69 -20.16 -37.17
N ASP A 308 -16.58 -19.55 -36.38
CA ASP A 308 -17.94 -19.17 -36.76
C ASP A 308 -18.03 -17.64 -36.77
N ALA A 309 -18.08 -17.00 -37.95
CA ALA A 309 -17.98 -15.55 -38.01
C ALA A 309 -18.55 -14.89 -39.27
N SER A 310 -19.02 -13.65 -39.15
CA SER A 310 -19.37 -12.78 -40.29
C SER A 310 -18.29 -11.73 -40.55
N LEU A 311 -17.47 -11.91 -41.60
CA LEU A 311 -16.21 -11.19 -41.81
C LEU A 311 -16.18 -10.34 -43.10
N LYS A 312 -15.80 -9.06 -42.97
CA LYS A 312 -15.71 -8.15 -44.12
C LYS A 312 -14.42 -8.31 -44.92
N THR A 313 -13.27 -8.39 -44.25
CA THR A 313 -11.94 -8.31 -44.93
C THR A 313 -10.86 -9.21 -44.29
N PRO A 314 -11.01 -10.55 -44.31
CA PRO A 314 -9.99 -11.43 -43.73
C PRO A 314 -8.70 -11.49 -44.57
N ARG A 315 -7.54 -11.46 -43.91
CA ARG A 315 -6.21 -11.60 -44.52
C ARG A 315 -5.34 -12.62 -43.80
N ARG A 316 -4.80 -13.60 -44.53
CA ARG A 316 -3.90 -14.67 -44.02
C ARG A 316 -4.55 -15.47 -42.88
N VAL A 317 -5.53 -16.29 -43.24
CA VAL A 317 -6.26 -17.17 -42.32
C VAL A 317 -5.90 -18.63 -42.61
N SER A 318 -5.54 -19.38 -41.57
CA SER A 318 -5.23 -20.81 -41.64
C SER A 318 -5.95 -21.56 -40.52
N CYS A 319 -6.94 -22.38 -40.85
CA CYS A 319 -7.83 -23.01 -39.89
C CYS A 319 -8.33 -24.38 -40.38
N PRO A 320 -8.56 -25.35 -39.48
CA PRO A 320 -9.06 -26.66 -39.86
C PRO A 320 -10.53 -26.62 -40.32
N VAL A 321 -11.36 -25.75 -39.76
CA VAL A 321 -12.80 -25.61 -40.08
C VAL A 321 -13.17 -24.14 -40.06
N LEU A 322 -13.88 -23.69 -41.09
CA LEU A 322 -14.41 -22.33 -41.23
C LEU A 322 -15.89 -22.41 -41.62
N ASP A 323 -16.76 -21.86 -40.78
CA ASP A 323 -18.18 -21.57 -41.08
C ASP A 323 -18.34 -20.05 -41.04
N ALA A 324 -18.30 -19.38 -42.20
CA ALA A 324 -18.23 -17.92 -42.22
C ALA A 324 -18.74 -17.30 -43.52
N SER A 325 -19.41 -16.15 -43.39
CA SER A 325 -19.73 -15.27 -44.52
C SER A 325 -18.56 -14.32 -44.80
N LEU A 326 -17.95 -14.40 -46.00
CA LEU A 326 -16.77 -13.61 -46.38
C LEU A 326 -17.07 -12.63 -47.53
N GLU A 327 -16.80 -11.33 -47.35
CA GLU A 327 -16.97 -10.34 -48.43
C GLU A 327 -15.72 -10.21 -49.32
N THR A 328 -14.51 -10.04 -48.75
CA THR A 328 -13.26 -9.80 -49.51
C THR A 328 -12.03 -10.53 -48.95
N PRO A 329 -11.87 -11.85 -49.21
CA PRO A 329 -10.78 -12.63 -48.65
C PRO A 329 -9.44 -12.50 -49.41
N HIS A 330 -8.32 -12.47 -48.65
CA HIS A 330 -6.97 -12.57 -49.21
C HIS A 330 -6.10 -13.60 -48.48
N HIS A 331 -5.66 -14.65 -49.20
CA HIS A 331 -4.90 -15.79 -48.67
C HIS A 331 -5.61 -16.51 -47.52
N VAL A 332 -6.56 -17.39 -47.85
CA VAL A 332 -7.29 -18.25 -46.91
C VAL A 332 -6.93 -19.71 -47.19
N SER A 333 -6.68 -20.48 -46.13
CA SER A 333 -6.28 -21.89 -46.17
C SER A 333 -7.06 -22.67 -45.10
N CYS A 334 -8.33 -22.99 -45.40
CA CYS A 334 -9.22 -23.72 -44.50
C CYS A 334 -10.13 -24.70 -45.25
N LEU A 335 -10.72 -25.67 -44.56
CA LEU A 335 -11.89 -26.39 -45.04
C LEU A 335 -13.11 -25.49 -44.79
N VAL A 336 -13.76 -25.06 -45.87
CA VAL A 336 -14.96 -24.22 -45.84
C VAL A 336 -16.17 -25.14 -45.81
N LEU A 337 -17.02 -25.00 -44.80
CA LEU A 337 -18.33 -25.63 -44.76
C LEU A 337 -19.32 -24.62 -45.34
N ASP A 338 -19.54 -24.65 -46.66
CA ASP A 338 -20.56 -23.81 -47.30
C ASP A 338 -21.97 -24.33 -46.91
N ALA A 339 -22.85 -23.43 -46.46
CA ALA A 339 -24.30 -23.64 -46.39
C ALA A 339 -25.03 -22.67 -47.33
#